data_AF-A0A6A5GJT5-F1
#
_entry.id   AF-A0A6A5GJT5-F1
#
_cell.length_a   1.000
_cell.length_b   1.000
_cell.length_c   1.000
_cell.angle_alpha   90.00
_cell.angle_beta   90.00
_cell.angle_gamma   90.00
#
_symmetry.space_group_name_H-M   'P 1'
#
loop_
_entity.id
_entity.type
_entity.pdbx_description
1 polymer ?
#
loop_
_entity_poly.entity_id
_entity_poly.type
_entity_poly.pdbx_seq_one_letter_code
_entity_poly.pdbx_strand_id
1 'polypeptide(L)' 'MSTTSTLEFSNLPTDTIGRIIEKCDLKEQLTLRKVSKDLRSLVDKQKIAYKSIEIYLSDSYISCVY' A
#
# COMPACT_ATOMS: atom_id res chain seq x y z
N MET A 1 35.46 4.49 -9.91
CA MET A 1 34.27 4.53 -10.79
C MET A 1 33.06 4.53 -9.88
N SER A 2 32.31 5.64 -9.84
CA SER A 2 31.07 5.70 -9.06
C SER A 2 30.00 4.96 -9.85
N THR A 3 29.64 3.75 -9.41
CA THR A 3 28.49 3.05 -9.96
C THR A 3 27.26 3.81 -9.53
N THR A 4 26.69 4.62 -10.43
CA THR A 4 25.32 5.12 -10.26
C THR A 4 24.38 3.94 -10.41
N SER A 5 24.27 3.13 -9.36
CA SER A 5 23.28 2.06 -9.26
C SER A 5 21.92 2.70 -9.49
N THR A 6 21.23 2.27 -10.56
CA THR A 6 19.86 2.72 -10.84
C THR A 6 19.03 2.59 -9.57
N LEU A 7 18.41 3.71 -9.19
CA LEU A 7 17.68 3.82 -7.94
C LEU A 7 16.33 3.11 -8.14
N GLU A 8 16.33 1.80 -7.93
CA GLU A 8 15.14 0.96 -8.00
C GLU A 8 14.36 1.01 -6.70
N PHE A 9 13.04 0.82 -6.79
CA PHE A 9 12.17 0.78 -5.61
C PHE A 9 12.58 -0.32 -4.62
N SER A 10 13.04 -1.47 -5.12
CA SER A 10 13.54 -2.59 -4.30
C SER A 10 14.84 -2.28 -3.57
N ASN A 11 15.58 -1.24 -3.99
CA ASN A 11 16.82 -0.83 -3.35
C ASN A 11 16.57 0.17 -2.20
N LEU A 12 15.33 0.59 -1.99
CA LEU A 12 14.97 1.47 -0.89
C LEU A 12 15.00 0.70 0.44
N PRO A 13 15.48 1.34 1.53
CA PRO A 13 15.34 0.78 2.86
C PRO A 13 13.88 0.49 3.20
N THR A 14 13.65 -0.60 3.94
CA THR A 14 12.30 -1.02 4.34
C THR A 14 11.54 0.06 5.12
N ASP A 15 12.24 0.86 5.94
CA ASP A 15 11.64 2.01 6.65
C ASP A 15 11.08 3.05 5.68
N THR A 16 11.83 3.38 4.62
CA THR A 16 11.40 4.32 3.59
C THR A 16 10.17 3.80 2.84
N ILE A 17 10.16 2.51 2.49
CA ILE A 17 9.00 1.86 1.86
C ILE A 17 7.79 1.92 2.80
N GLY A 18 7.99 1.66 4.09
CA GLY A 18 6.94 1.80 5.11
C GLY A 18 6.34 3.21 5.14
N ARG A 19 7.17 4.25 5.15
CA ARG A 19 6.70 5.65 5.12
C ARG A 19 5.91 5.99 3.86
N ILE A 20 6.25 5.40 2.72
CA ILE A 20 5.50 5.57 1.46
C ILE A 20 4.12 4.93 1.59
N ILE A 21 4.05 3.68 2.05
CA ILE A 21 2.78 2.96 2.24
C ILE A 21 1.86 3.69 3.22
N GLU A 22 2.41 4.29 4.28
CA GLU A 22 1.68 5.12 5.25
C GLU A 22 0.98 6.34 4.63
N LYS A 23 1.49 6.83 3.50
CA LYS A 23 0.90 7.97 2.77
C LYS A 23 -0.08 7.54 1.69
N CYS A 24 -0.10 6.26 1.33
CA CYS A 24 -1.02 5.72 0.35
C CYS A 24 -2.44 5.60 0.90
N ASP A 25 -3.43 5.83 0.04
CA ASP A 25 -4.83 5.55 0.35
C ASP A 25 -5.12 4.03 0.41
N LEU A 26 -6.31 3.63 0.83
CA LEU A 26 -6.64 2.21 0.93
C LEU A 26 -6.52 1.49 -0.42
N LYS A 27 -6.98 2.12 -1.51
CA LYS A 27 -6.98 1.49 -2.84
C LYS A 27 -5.54 1.26 -3.32
N GLU A 28 -4.66 2.21 -3.09
CA GLU A 28 -3.23 2.14 -3.35
C GLU A 28 -2.57 1.06 -2.49
N GLN A 29 -2.82 1.06 -1.17
CA GLN A 29 -2.31 0.02 -0.26
C GLN A 29 -2.74 -1.39 -0.70
N LEU A 30 -4.01 -1.58 -1.05
CA LEU A 30 -4.53 -2.85 -1.57
C LEU A 30 -3.89 -3.25 -2.90
N THR A 31 -3.47 -2.28 -3.71
CA THR A 31 -2.74 -2.53 -4.95
C THR A 31 -1.31 -2.98 -4.65
N LEU A 32 -0.63 -2.32 -3.71
CA LEU A 32 0.74 -2.67 -3.26
C LEU A 32 0.80 -4.11 -2.72
N ARG A 33 -0.26 -4.58 -2.02
CA ARG A 33 -0.35 -5.99 -1.58
C ARG A 33 -0.31 -7.01 -2.71
N LYS A 34 -0.63 -6.63 -3.96
CA LYS A 34 -0.66 -7.55 -5.11
C LYS A 34 0.68 -7.63 -5.85
N VAL A 35 1.62 -6.70 -5.61
CA VAL A 35 2.88 -6.59 -6.34
C VAL A 35 3.87 -7.69 -5.95
N SER A 36 4.14 -7.87 -4.65
CA SER A 36 5.09 -8.88 -4.16
C SER A 36 4.73 -9.39 -2.76
N LYS A 37 5.33 -10.52 -2.36
CA LYS A 37 5.15 -11.08 -1.02
C LYS A 37 5.71 -10.16 0.07
N ASP A 38 6.86 -9.54 -0.18
CA ASP A 38 7.50 -8.64 0.77
C ASP A 38 6.68 -7.36 0.95
N LEU A 39 6.22 -6.77 -0.15
CA LEU A 39 5.40 -5.55 -0.09
C LEU A 39 4.06 -5.83 0.59
N ARG A 40 3.45 -6.99 0.35
CA ARG A 40 2.27 -7.46 1.09
C ARG A 40 2.54 -7.53 2.59
N SER A 41 3.67 -8.11 3.01
CA SER A 41 4.03 -8.20 4.43
C SER A 41 4.23 -6.82 5.06
N LEU A 42 4.76 -5.84 4.32
CA LEU A 42 4.92 -4.47 4.80
C LEU A 42 3.59 -3.75 4.96
N VAL A 43 2.72 -3.82 3.94
CA VAL A 43 1.38 -3.24 4.02
C VAL A 43 0.57 -3.86 5.17
N ASP A 44 0.63 -5.18 5.36
CA ASP A 44 -0.10 -5.88 6.41
C ASP A 44 0.40 -5.53 7.83
N LYS A 45 1.65 -5.06 7.97
CA LYS A 45 2.20 -4.55 9.24
C LYS A 45 1.78 -3.10 9.51
N GLN A 46 1.38 -2.36 8.49
CA GLN A 46 0.96 -0.97 8.65
C GLN A 46 -0.33 -0.89 9.45
N LYS A 47 -0.42 0.11 10.33
CA LYS A 47 -1.67 0.38 11.03
C LYS A 47 -2.71 0.80 10.00
N ILE A 48 -3.88 0.18 10.09
CA ILE A 48 -5.06 0.52 9.28
C ILE A 48 -5.30 2.03 9.34
N ALA A 49 -5.21 2.71 8.19
CA ALA A 49 -5.34 4.16 8.07
C ALA A 49 -6.80 4.67 8.13
N TYR A 50 -7.77 3.77 8.01
CA TYR A 50 -9.20 4.07 8.01
C TYR A 50 -9.82 3.81 9.39
N LYS A 51 -10.70 4.71 9.83
CA LYS A 51 -11.40 4.57 11.12
C LYS A 51 -12.63 3.67 11.02
N SER A 52 -13.25 3.64 9.85
CA SER A 52 -14.45 2.87 9.55
C SER A 52 -14.40 2.40 8.10
N ILE A 53 -15.04 1.27 7.82
CA ILE A 53 -15.39 0.88 6.46
C ILE A 53 -16.90 0.81 6.41
N GLU A 54 -17.50 1.54 5.50
CA GLU A 54 -18.93 1.53 5.24
C GLU A 54 -19.20 0.86 3.91
N ILE A 55 -20.09 -0.13 3.93
CA ILE A 55 -20.49 -0.90 2.76
C ILE A 55 -21.95 -0.59 2.49
N TYR A 56 -22.20 0.04 1.35
CA TYR A 56 -23.57 0.31 0.89
C TYR A 56 -23.91 -0.62 -0.26
N LEU A 57 -25.04 -1.30 -0.10
CA LEU A 57 -25.63 -2.14 -1.13
C LEU A 57 -26.57 -1.28 -1.97
N SER A 58 -26.42 -1.38 -3.29
CA SER A 58 -27.36 -0.85 -4.27
C SER A 58 -27.74 -1.97 -5.23
N ASP A 59 -28.86 -1.82 -5.93
CA ASP A 59 -29.37 -2.89 -6.82
C ASP A 59 -28.39 -3.30 -7.94
N SER A 60 -27.46 -2.41 -8.30
CA SER A 60 -26.50 -2.62 -9.40
C SER A 60 -25.02 -2.58 -8.99
N TYR A 61 -24.70 -2.17 -7.77
CA TYR A 61 -23.31 -2.08 -7.31
C TYR A 61 -23.18 -2.14 -5.79
N ILE A 62 -21.97 -2.44 -5.33
CA ILE A 62 -21.55 -2.29 -3.95
C ILE A 62 -20.61 -1.08 -3.90
N SER A 63 -20.89 -0.12 -3.03
CA SER A 63 -19.94 0.98 -2.76
C SER A 63 -19.30 0.80 -1.39
N CYS A 64 -18.01 1.13 -1.34
CA CYS A 64 -17.19 1.04 -0.15
C CYS A 64 -16.60 2.43 0.10
N VAL A 65 -16.85 2.98 1.30
CA VAL A 65 -16.32 4.27 1.76
C VAL A 65 -15.49 4.01 3.02
N TYR A 66 -14.32 4.62 3.12
CA TYR A 66 -13.30 4.34 4.14
C TYR A 66 -12.49 5.58 4.52
#